data_AF-A0A562QMC5-F1
#
_entry.id   AF-A0A562QMC5-F1
#
_cell.length_a   1.000
_cell.length_b   1.000
_cell.length_c   1.000
_cell.angle_alpha   90.00
_cell.angle_beta   90.00
_cell.angle_gamma   90.00
#
_symmetry.space_group_name_H-M   'P 1'
#
loop_
_entity.id
_entity.type
_entity.pdbx_description
1 polymer ?
#
loop_
_entity_poly.entity_id
_entity_poly.type
_entity_poly.pdbx_seq_one_letter_code
_entity_poly.pdbx_strand_id
1 'polypeptide(L)'
;MKVIGWIGLLHVAAIIVWMIINIVFSISNPFHYTEGKTLAEAGIAYYSQFPGYLGADHGSKALIMLLSIALPIGLFIYLKKLENFSLNNTIGLIAGCIGFALYGLSLMLQATTVEYAFNLYNSSEDAYTRQFATLLYEWSMLEGGLSVSIYIMANLLLATWLIVHSAGLNILGKTKKLSILGYITGILQILGYLLSWTFLMQGKQNMHDINELVGLLFVIWILIISIKMVRGKLIA
;
A
#
# COMPACT_ATOMS: atom_id res chain seq x y z
N MET A 1 3.64 -1.19 -23.58
CA MET A 1 2.74 -2.11 -22.85
C MET A 1 3.45 -3.25 -22.14
N LYS A 2 4.32 -4.05 -22.79
CA LYS A 2 5.03 -5.16 -22.11
C LYS A 2 5.87 -4.73 -20.91
N VAL A 3 6.66 -3.65 -21.06
CA VAL A 3 7.47 -3.07 -19.97
C VAL A 3 6.61 -2.67 -18.77
N ILE A 4 5.47 -2.02 -19.01
CA ILE A 4 4.51 -1.65 -17.95
C ILE A 4 3.95 -2.90 -17.25
N GLY A 5 3.64 -3.96 -18.02
CA GLY A 5 3.26 -5.25 -17.44
C GLY A 5 4.34 -5.84 -16.54
N TRP A 6 5.62 -5.75 -16.90
CA TRP A 6 6.71 -6.19 -16.05
C TRP A 6 6.84 -5.37 -14.76
N ILE A 7 6.60 -4.05 -14.81
CA ILE A 7 6.54 -3.21 -13.62
C ILE A 7 5.43 -3.67 -12.67
N GLY A 8 4.25 -4.01 -13.20
CA GLY A 8 3.18 -4.55 -12.36
C GLY A 8 3.45 -5.93 -11.78
N LEU A 9 4.19 -6.79 -12.51
CA LEU A 9 4.67 -8.06 -11.95
C LEU A 9 5.70 -7.84 -10.85
N LEU A 10 6.61 -6.87 -11.03
CA LEU A 10 7.57 -6.47 -10.00
C LEU A 10 6.86 -5.95 -8.74
N HIS A 11 5.78 -5.17 -8.91
CA HIS A 11 4.94 -4.72 -7.80
C HIS A 11 4.40 -5.89 -6.98
N VAL A 12 3.77 -6.86 -7.65
CA VAL A 12 3.21 -8.04 -6.97
C VAL A 12 4.32 -8.86 -6.31
N ALA A 13 5.43 -9.09 -7.01
CA ALA A 13 6.55 -9.87 -6.49
C ALA A 13 7.15 -9.24 -5.23
N ALA A 14 7.37 -7.93 -5.22
CA ALA A 14 7.93 -7.23 -4.06
C ALA A 14 7.03 -7.34 -2.82
N ILE A 15 5.71 -7.22 -2.99
CA ILE A 15 4.75 -7.38 -1.87
C ILE A 15 4.80 -8.82 -1.34
N ILE A 16 4.75 -9.83 -2.21
CA ILE A 16 4.78 -11.24 -1.81
C ILE A 16 6.10 -11.59 -1.12
N VAL A 17 7.23 -11.11 -1.64
CA VAL A 17 8.55 -11.34 -1.03
C VAL A 17 8.59 -10.79 0.38
N TRP A 18 8.09 -9.57 0.61
CA TRP A 18 8.00 -9.02 1.97
C TRP A 18 7.05 -9.77 2.88
N MET A 19 5.92 -10.28 2.38
CA MET A 19 5.05 -11.14 3.18
C MET A 19 5.80 -12.40 3.66
N ILE A 20 6.58 -13.03 2.77
CA ILE A 20 7.38 -14.21 3.11
C ILE A 20 8.48 -13.85 4.13
N ILE A 21 9.20 -12.75 3.89
CA ILE A 21 10.23 -12.25 4.81
C ILE A 21 9.62 -12.01 6.19
N ASN A 22 8.47 -11.33 6.28
CA ASN A 22 7.80 -11.02 7.54
C ASN A 22 7.35 -12.28 8.29
N ILE A 23 6.87 -13.31 7.58
CA ILE A 23 6.54 -14.61 8.19
C ILE A 23 7.80 -15.29 8.74
N VAL A 24 8.85 -15.41 7.93
CA VAL A 24 10.11 -16.07 8.34
C VAL A 24 10.75 -15.32 9.51
N PHE A 25 10.75 -13.99 9.46
CA PHE A 25 11.28 -13.14 10.52
C PHE A 25 10.51 -13.32 11.82
N SER A 26 9.17 -13.32 11.77
CA SER A 26 8.32 -13.49 12.96
C SER A 26 8.47 -14.87 13.63
N ILE A 27 8.74 -15.91 12.83
CA ILE A 27 9.03 -17.26 13.35
C ILE A 27 10.43 -17.33 13.96
N SER A 28 11.42 -16.72 13.29
CA SER A 28 12.82 -16.79 13.71
C SER A 28 13.13 -15.87 14.89
N ASN A 29 12.39 -14.77 15.00
CA ASN A 29 12.52 -13.75 16.03
C ASN A 29 11.12 -13.49 16.61
N PRO A 30 10.65 -14.30 17.58
CA PRO A 30 9.34 -14.11 18.17
C PRO A 30 9.29 -12.85 19.06
N PHE A 31 8.24 -12.06 18.93
CA PHE A 31 7.98 -10.93 19.81
C PHE A 31 7.43 -11.43 21.16
N HIS A 32 8.13 -11.09 22.24
CA HIS A 32 7.69 -11.43 23.60
C HIS A 32 7.21 -10.17 24.33
N TYR A 33 5.90 -10.07 24.52
CA TYR A 33 5.32 -8.99 25.32
C TYR A 33 5.65 -9.20 26.79
N THR A 34 6.34 -8.23 27.40
CA THR A 34 6.65 -8.25 28.83
C THR A 34 5.50 -7.58 29.60
N GLU A 35 4.95 -8.25 30.61
CA GLU A 35 3.95 -7.64 31.51
C GLU A 35 4.49 -6.35 32.12
N GLY A 36 3.68 -5.29 32.12
CA GLY A 36 4.01 -3.98 32.69
C GLY A 36 4.65 -2.97 31.74
N LYS A 37 4.94 -3.32 30.48
CA LYS A 37 5.34 -2.37 29.42
C LYS A 37 4.17 -2.08 28.49
N THR A 38 4.15 -0.90 27.87
CA THR A 38 3.21 -0.63 26.75
C THR A 38 3.65 -1.36 25.48
N LEU A 39 2.73 -1.52 24.52
CA LEU A 39 3.06 -2.10 23.21
C LEU A 39 4.14 -1.29 22.48
N ALA A 40 4.11 0.05 22.61
CA ALA A 40 5.12 0.92 22.04
C ALA A 40 6.51 0.68 22.66
N GLU A 41 6.60 0.58 23.99
CA GLU A 41 7.85 0.34 24.72
C GLU A 41 8.45 -1.03 24.41
N ALA A 42 7.61 -2.08 24.38
CA ALA A 42 8.05 -3.41 24.02
C ALA A 42 8.45 -3.48 22.53
N GLY A 43 7.66 -2.85 21.65
CA GLY A 43 7.88 -2.83 20.20
C GLY A 43 9.17 -2.11 19.82
N ILE A 44 9.41 -0.91 20.34
CA ILE A 44 10.64 -0.17 20.02
C ILE A 44 11.87 -0.89 20.53
N ALA A 45 11.85 -1.45 21.75
CA ALA A 45 12.98 -2.20 22.30
C ALA A 45 13.28 -3.48 21.52
N TYR A 46 12.25 -4.11 20.96
CA TYR A 46 12.38 -5.29 20.12
C TYR A 46 12.94 -4.94 18.73
N TYR A 47 12.28 -4.05 17.98
CA TYR A 47 12.66 -3.74 16.61
C TYR A 47 13.98 -2.95 16.50
N SER A 48 14.37 -2.21 17.54
CA SER A 48 15.66 -1.53 17.58
C SER A 48 16.85 -2.51 17.58
N GLN A 49 16.64 -3.80 17.86
CA GLN A 49 17.65 -4.85 17.73
C GLN A 49 17.90 -5.26 16.27
N PHE A 50 16.99 -4.87 15.36
CA PHE A 50 17.03 -5.20 13.94
C PHE A 50 17.02 -3.92 13.09
N PRO A 51 18.04 -3.07 13.21
CA PRO A 51 18.09 -1.79 12.51
C PRO A 51 18.00 -2.00 10.99
N GLY A 52 17.22 -1.15 10.32
CA GLY A 52 16.98 -1.22 8.89
C GLY A 52 15.90 -2.22 8.47
N TYR A 53 15.38 -3.09 9.35
CA TYR A 53 14.37 -4.09 8.96
C TYR A 53 13.04 -3.44 8.55
N LEU A 54 12.44 -2.62 9.43
CA LEU A 54 11.16 -1.96 9.14
C LEU A 54 11.32 -0.87 8.08
N GLY A 55 12.45 -0.15 8.10
CA GLY A 55 12.81 0.82 7.07
C GLY A 55 12.96 0.18 5.69
N ALA A 56 13.60 -0.98 5.59
CA ALA A 56 13.69 -1.71 4.33
C ALA A 56 12.31 -2.22 3.86
N ASP A 57 11.47 -2.71 4.78
CA ASP A 57 10.12 -3.16 4.45
C ASP A 57 9.29 -2.03 3.82
N HIS A 58 9.10 -0.95 4.56
CA HIS A 58 8.26 0.16 4.13
C HIS A 58 8.92 0.97 3.00
N GLY A 59 10.24 1.20 3.08
CA GLY A 59 10.98 1.99 2.10
C GLY A 59 11.05 1.33 0.73
N SER A 60 11.27 0.02 0.65
CA SER A 60 11.28 -0.68 -0.64
C SER A 60 9.87 -0.80 -1.23
N LYS A 61 8.84 -1.05 -0.40
CA LYS A 61 7.43 -0.97 -0.84
C LYS A 61 7.09 0.43 -1.35
N ALA A 62 7.58 1.50 -0.72
CA ALA A 62 7.39 2.87 -1.18
C ALA A 62 7.93 3.09 -2.60
N LEU A 63 9.17 2.66 -2.87
CA LEU A 63 9.77 2.74 -4.20
C LEU A 63 8.96 1.98 -5.25
N ILE A 64 8.49 0.78 -4.90
CA ILE A 64 7.64 -0.02 -5.77
C ILE A 64 6.30 0.66 -6.04
N MET A 65 5.67 1.29 -5.04
CA MET A 65 4.44 2.08 -5.23
C MET A 65 4.67 3.22 -6.22
N LEU A 66 5.79 3.93 -6.11
CA LEU A 66 6.15 5.01 -7.06
C LEU A 66 6.35 4.48 -8.48
N LEU A 67 7.06 3.36 -8.66
CA LEU A 67 7.21 2.72 -9.97
C LEU A 67 5.85 2.28 -10.54
N SER A 68 4.91 1.92 -9.68
CA SER A 68 3.58 1.44 -10.07
C SER A 68 2.68 2.51 -10.68
N ILE A 69 3.08 3.79 -10.64
CA ILE A 69 2.47 4.88 -11.43
C ILE A 69 2.48 4.55 -12.94
N ALA A 70 3.40 3.69 -13.41
CA ALA A 70 3.37 3.22 -14.79
C ALA A 70 2.09 2.46 -15.16
N LEU A 71 1.42 1.80 -14.20
CA LEU A 71 0.19 1.03 -14.43
C LEU A 71 -1.01 1.89 -14.86
N PRO A 72 -1.40 2.97 -14.14
CA PRO A 72 -2.43 3.88 -14.60
C PRO A 72 -2.10 4.52 -15.94
N ILE A 73 -0.84 4.89 -16.18
CA ILE A 73 -0.38 5.41 -17.48
C ILE A 73 -0.60 4.38 -18.60
N GLY A 74 -0.23 3.12 -18.36
CA GLY A 74 -0.39 2.06 -19.35
C GLY A 74 -1.85 1.77 -19.69
N LEU A 75 -2.73 1.73 -18.68
CA LEU A 75 -4.16 1.56 -18.88
C LEU A 75 -4.78 2.75 -19.61
N PHE A 76 -4.38 3.97 -19.26
CA PHE A 76 -4.82 5.18 -19.95
C PHE A 76 -4.50 5.13 -21.44
N ILE A 77 -3.25 4.82 -21.80
CA ILE A 77 -2.82 4.68 -23.20
C ILE A 77 -3.64 3.60 -23.91
N TYR A 78 -3.86 2.46 -23.26
CA TYR A 78 -4.60 1.35 -23.83
C TYR A 78 -6.08 1.68 -24.08
N LEU A 79 -6.70 2.45 -23.19
CA LEU A 79 -8.12 2.82 -23.25
C LEU A 79 -8.37 4.11 -24.05
N LYS A 80 -7.34 4.84 -24.46
CA LYS A 80 -7.44 6.08 -25.26
C LYS A 80 -8.23 5.91 -26.57
N LYS A 81 -8.30 4.69 -27.11
CA LYS A 81 -9.09 4.33 -28.31
C LYS A 81 -10.61 4.46 -28.12
N LEU A 82 -11.10 4.61 -26.89
CA LEU A 82 -12.52 4.78 -26.58
C LEU A 82 -12.86 6.28 -26.50
N GLU A 83 -13.28 6.88 -27.62
CA GLU A 83 -13.55 8.33 -27.70
C GLU A 83 -14.58 8.82 -26.66
N ASN A 84 -15.69 8.08 -26.53
CA ASN A 84 -16.76 8.36 -25.54
C ASN A 84 -16.34 8.10 -24.08
N PHE A 85 -15.12 7.61 -23.83
CA PHE A 85 -14.60 7.31 -22.50
C PHE A 85 -13.45 8.25 -22.10
N SER A 86 -13.11 9.25 -22.93
CA SER A 86 -11.94 10.12 -22.75
C SER A 86 -11.86 10.82 -21.38
N LEU A 87 -12.96 11.42 -20.91
CA LEU A 87 -13.01 12.09 -19.61
C LEU A 87 -12.80 11.10 -18.46
N ASN A 88 -13.53 9.98 -18.47
CA ASN A 88 -13.39 8.93 -17.46
C ASN A 88 -11.96 8.38 -17.46
N ASN A 89 -11.39 8.10 -18.63
CA ASN A 89 -10.01 7.65 -18.75
C ASN A 89 -9.02 8.64 -18.10
N THR A 90 -9.25 9.94 -18.27
CA THR A 90 -8.43 11.01 -17.66
C THR A 90 -8.59 11.04 -16.14
N ILE A 91 -9.81 10.91 -15.63
CA ILE A 91 -10.08 10.79 -14.18
C ILE A 91 -9.36 9.58 -13.61
N GLY A 92 -9.46 8.42 -14.28
CA GLY A 92 -8.78 7.20 -13.89
C GLY A 92 -7.25 7.37 -13.85
N LEU A 93 -6.67 8.00 -14.87
CA LEU A 93 -5.23 8.31 -14.89
C LEU A 93 -4.82 9.16 -13.69
N ILE A 94 -5.49 10.29 -13.46
CA ILE A 94 -5.17 11.22 -12.37
C ILE A 94 -5.29 10.51 -11.02
N ALA A 95 -6.41 9.83 -10.78
CA ALA A 95 -6.65 9.11 -9.53
C ALA A 95 -5.59 8.03 -9.30
N GLY A 96 -5.23 7.25 -10.33
CA GLY A 96 -4.25 6.19 -10.18
C GLY A 96 -2.84 6.72 -9.92
N CYS A 97 -2.41 7.74 -10.66
CA CYS A 97 -1.08 8.34 -10.49
C CYS A 97 -0.93 9.00 -9.11
N ILE A 98 -1.90 9.81 -8.69
CA ILE A 98 -1.87 10.46 -7.38
C ILE A 98 -2.02 9.42 -6.26
N GLY A 99 -2.88 8.41 -6.44
CA GLY A 99 -3.06 7.33 -5.48
C GLY A 99 -1.76 6.59 -5.18
N PHE A 100 -1.05 6.12 -6.22
CA PHE A 100 0.25 5.45 -6.06
C PHE A 100 1.33 6.39 -5.49
N ALA A 101 1.35 7.66 -5.90
CA ALA A 101 2.30 8.64 -5.38
C ALA A 101 2.12 8.89 -3.88
N LEU A 102 0.88 9.12 -3.44
CA LEU A 102 0.55 9.34 -2.03
C LEU A 102 0.78 8.08 -1.19
N TYR A 103 0.46 6.91 -1.74
CA TYR A 103 0.75 5.64 -1.06
C TYR A 103 2.27 5.48 -0.84
N GLY A 104 3.06 5.69 -1.88
CA GLY A 104 4.52 5.65 -1.80
C GLY A 104 5.07 6.65 -0.78
N LEU A 105 4.56 7.88 -0.78
CA LEU A 105 4.95 8.91 0.18
C LEU A 105 4.61 8.50 1.62
N SER A 106 3.42 7.96 1.85
CA SER A 106 2.99 7.49 3.18
C SER A 106 3.94 6.43 3.75
N LEU A 107 4.28 5.42 2.94
CA LEU A 107 5.22 4.38 3.33
C LEU A 107 6.64 4.92 3.54
N MET A 108 7.08 5.86 2.71
CA MET A 108 8.41 6.47 2.85
C MET A 108 8.53 7.23 4.18
N LEU A 109 7.49 8.00 4.53
CA LEU A 109 7.44 8.73 5.81
C LEU A 109 7.46 7.78 7.00
N GLN A 110 6.74 6.65 6.93
CA GLN A 110 6.83 5.61 7.97
C GLN A 110 8.24 5.05 8.08
N ALA A 111 8.84 4.66 6.95
CA ALA A 111 10.19 4.09 6.89
C ALA A 111 11.25 5.02 7.49
N THR A 112 11.25 6.30 7.12
CA THR A 112 12.23 7.25 7.63
C THR A 112 12.01 7.58 9.10
N THR A 113 10.75 7.69 9.52
CA THR A 113 10.41 8.06 10.90
C THR A 113 10.76 6.93 11.88
N VAL A 114 10.47 5.68 11.50
CA VAL A 114 10.76 4.53 12.36
C VAL A 114 12.26 4.28 12.52
N GLU A 115 13.04 4.37 11.44
CA GLU A 115 14.49 4.19 11.53
C GLU A 115 15.15 5.33 12.32
N TYR A 116 14.64 6.55 12.21
CA TYR A 116 15.08 7.66 13.06
C TYR A 116 14.75 7.39 14.54
N ALA A 117 13.54 6.91 14.85
CA ALA A 117 13.16 6.56 16.21
C ALA A 117 14.05 5.46 16.79
N PHE A 118 14.36 4.41 16.03
CA PHE A 118 15.24 3.33 16.47
C PHE A 118 16.67 3.79 16.71
N ASN A 119 17.20 4.61 15.81
CA ASN A 119 18.53 5.20 16.00
C ASN A 119 18.57 6.08 17.26
N LEU A 120 17.56 6.91 17.48
CA LEU A 120 17.47 7.76 18.67
C LEU A 120 17.35 6.94 19.97
N TYR A 121 16.58 5.86 19.94
CA TYR A 121 16.41 4.95 21.08
C TYR A 121 17.72 4.24 21.44
N ASN A 122 18.47 3.78 20.43
CA ASN A 122 19.74 3.05 20.62
C ASN A 122 20.93 3.96 20.96
N SER A 123 20.95 5.19 20.47
CA SER A 123 22.09 6.11 20.62
C SER A 123 22.08 6.94 21.90
N SER A 124 21.01 6.86 22.69
CA SER A 124 20.87 7.62 23.94
C SER A 124 20.54 6.71 25.12
N GLU A 125 21.15 6.99 26.27
CA GLU A 125 20.79 6.42 27.57
C GLU A 125 19.86 7.35 28.37
N ASP A 126 19.70 8.60 27.91
CA ASP A 126 18.81 9.58 28.54
C ASP A 126 17.35 9.15 28.42
N ALA A 127 16.65 9.15 29.57
CA ALA A 127 15.29 8.67 29.68
C ALA A 127 14.31 9.50 28.84
N TYR A 128 14.50 10.81 28.76
CA TYR A 128 13.62 11.70 27.98
C TYR A 128 13.77 11.45 26.47
N THR A 129 15.00 11.27 26.00
CA THR A 129 15.30 10.96 24.61
C THR A 129 14.70 9.62 24.19
N ARG A 130 14.84 8.58 25.04
CA ARG A 130 14.21 7.27 24.79
C ARG A 130 12.69 7.35 24.81
N GLN A 131 12.10 8.10 25.73
CA GLN A 131 10.66 8.29 25.77
C GLN A 131 10.14 9.00 24.52
N PHE A 132 10.83 10.04 24.05
CA PHE A 132 10.49 10.71 22.79
C PHE A 132 10.59 9.76 21.59
N ALA A 133 11.64 8.94 21.51
CA ALA A 133 11.76 7.93 20.47
C ALA A 133 10.59 6.91 20.49
N THR A 134 10.20 6.45 21.68
CA THR A 134 9.05 5.55 21.86
C THR A 134 7.75 6.19 21.37
N LEU A 135 7.48 7.45 21.75
CA LEU A 135 6.29 8.18 21.30
C LEU A 135 6.30 8.40 19.78
N LEU A 136 7.47 8.68 19.20
CA LEU A 136 7.60 8.84 17.76
C LEU A 136 7.31 7.53 17.02
N TYR A 137 7.78 6.40 17.55
CA TYR A 137 7.44 5.07 17.05
C TYR A 137 5.94 4.76 17.18
N GLU A 138 5.36 5.00 18.36
CA GLU A 138 3.93 4.80 18.61
C GLU A 138 3.07 5.58 17.62
N TRP A 139 3.31 6.89 17.53
CA TRP A 139 2.53 7.77 16.67
C TRP A 139 2.68 7.44 15.18
N SER A 140 3.88 7.05 14.72
CA SER A 140 4.13 6.81 13.29
C SER A 140 3.77 5.39 12.81
N MET A 141 4.01 4.38 13.64
CA MET A 141 3.89 2.96 13.26
C MET A 141 2.65 2.29 13.84
N LEU A 142 2.34 2.52 15.12
CA LEU A 142 1.21 1.85 15.79
C LEU A 142 -0.09 2.62 15.59
N GLU A 143 -0.04 3.95 15.72
CA GLU A 143 -1.20 4.83 15.54
C GLU A 143 -1.29 5.43 14.15
N GLY A 144 -0.22 5.34 13.36
CA GLY A 144 -0.14 5.81 11.98
C GLY A 144 -0.63 7.25 11.76
N GLY A 145 -0.36 8.16 12.71
CA GLY A 145 -0.99 9.48 12.79
C GLY A 145 -1.02 10.25 11.48
N LEU A 146 0.13 10.44 10.82
CA LEU A 146 0.19 11.12 9.51
C LEU A 146 0.06 10.15 8.32
N SER A 147 0.56 8.93 8.44
CA SER A 147 0.57 7.97 7.34
C SER A 147 -0.82 7.43 7.02
N VAL A 148 -1.68 7.19 8.02
CA VAL A 148 -3.00 6.57 7.86
C VAL A 148 -3.96 7.50 7.11
N SER A 149 -3.93 8.80 7.37
CA SER A 149 -4.77 9.76 6.62
C SER A 149 -4.36 9.81 5.14
N ILE A 150 -3.06 9.86 4.85
CA ILE A 150 -2.52 9.79 3.48
C ILE A 150 -2.86 8.43 2.85
N TYR A 151 -2.79 7.34 3.62
CA TYR A 151 -3.06 5.99 3.17
C TYR A 151 -4.54 5.79 2.81
N ILE A 152 -5.47 6.30 3.62
CA ILE A 152 -6.91 6.30 3.33
C ILE A 152 -7.16 7.06 2.01
N MET A 153 -6.63 8.28 1.90
CA MET A 153 -6.79 9.09 0.68
C MET A 153 -6.20 8.39 -0.55
N ALA A 154 -5.00 7.83 -0.43
CA ALA A 154 -4.35 7.08 -1.50
C ALA A 154 -5.21 5.90 -1.97
N ASN A 155 -5.76 5.12 -1.04
CA ASN A 155 -6.58 3.96 -1.38
C ASN A 155 -7.95 4.34 -1.99
N LEU A 156 -8.56 5.45 -1.59
CA LEU A 156 -9.79 5.95 -2.24
C LEU A 156 -9.54 6.38 -3.69
N LEU A 157 -8.38 6.98 -3.96
CA LEU A 157 -7.94 7.33 -5.31
C LEU A 157 -7.64 6.07 -6.14
N LEU A 158 -6.93 5.09 -5.56
CA LEU A 158 -6.67 3.80 -6.23
C LEU A 158 -7.95 3.01 -6.51
N ALA A 159 -8.94 3.07 -5.62
CA ALA A 159 -10.25 2.46 -5.84
C ALA A 159 -10.99 3.13 -7.01
N THR A 160 -10.94 4.46 -7.08
CA THR A 160 -11.51 5.23 -8.21
C THR A 160 -10.85 4.83 -9.53
N TRP A 161 -9.50 4.80 -9.56
CA TRP A 161 -8.73 4.31 -10.70
C TRP A 161 -9.15 2.92 -11.15
N LEU A 162 -9.26 2.00 -10.19
CA LEU A 162 -9.60 0.60 -10.41
C LEU A 162 -10.99 0.45 -11.02
N ILE A 163 -12.00 1.13 -10.47
CA ILE A 163 -13.38 1.09 -10.96
C ILE A 163 -13.45 1.68 -12.37
N VAL A 164 -12.88 2.86 -12.56
CA VAL A 164 -12.95 3.58 -13.83
C VAL A 164 -12.25 2.79 -14.95
N HIS A 165 -11.00 2.38 -14.77
CA HIS A 165 -10.34 1.59 -15.83
C HIS A 165 -10.95 0.20 -15.99
N SER A 166 -11.55 -0.40 -14.95
CA SER A 166 -12.34 -1.63 -15.10
C SER A 166 -13.57 -1.41 -15.97
N ALA A 167 -14.19 -0.23 -15.94
CA ALA A 167 -15.26 0.14 -16.85
C ALA A 167 -14.80 0.26 -18.30
N GLY A 168 -13.67 0.92 -18.55
CA GLY A 168 -13.06 0.95 -19.88
C GLY A 168 -12.74 -0.46 -20.41
N LEU A 169 -12.19 -1.32 -19.56
CA LEU A 169 -11.91 -2.72 -19.88
C LEU A 169 -13.17 -3.55 -20.15
N ASN A 170 -14.30 -3.20 -19.53
CA ASN A 170 -15.57 -3.89 -19.74
C ASN A 170 -16.19 -3.50 -21.09
N ILE A 171 -16.13 -2.21 -21.45
CA ILE A 171 -16.63 -1.69 -22.74
C ILE A 171 -15.94 -2.39 -23.91
N LEU A 172 -14.65 -2.70 -23.78
CA LEU A 172 -13.89 -3.42 -24.82
C LEU A 172 -14.25 -4.91 -24.96
N GLY A 173 -15.10 -5.46 -24.10
CA GLY A 173 -15.66 -6.82 -24.21
C GLY A 173 -14.68 -7.98 -23.96
N LYS A 174 -13.37 -7.77 -24.07
CA LYS A 174 -12.34 -8.84 -23.98
C LYS A 174 -11.93 -9.21 -22.55
N THR A 175 -12.41 -8.48 -21.54
CA THR A 175 -11.93 -8.58 -20.16
C THR A 175 -13.02 -8.55 -19.09
N LYS A 176 -14.27 -8.96 -19.41
CA LYS A 176 -15.43 -8.88 -18.51
C LYS A 176 -15.19 -9.41 -17.08
N LYS A 177 -14.59 -10.60 -16.93
CA LYS A 177 -14.29 -11.19 -15.61
C LYS A 177 -13.32 -10.33 -14.79
N LEU A 178 -12.30 -9.76 -15.45
CA LEU A 178 -11.32 -8.89 -14.81
C LEU A 178 -11.94 -7.55 -14.41
N SER A 179 -12.84 -7.01 -15.24
CA SER A 179 -13.60 -5.82 -14.92
C SER A 179 -14.50 -6.02 -13.70
N ILE A 180 -15.20 -7.15 -13.61
CA ILE A 180 -16.04 -7.49 -12.46
C ILE A 180 -15.20 -7.58 -11.18
N LEU A 181 -14.05 -8.28 -11.23
CA LEU A 181 -13.12 -8.33 -10.11
C LEU A 181 -12.68 -6.93 -9.68
N GLY A 182 -12.36 -6.06 -10.64
CA GLY A 182 -11.95 -4.69 -10.36
C GLY A 182 -13.05 -3.84 -9.72
N TYR A 183 -14.31 -3.98 -10.17
CA TYR A 183 -15.44 -3.32 -9.52
C TYR A 183 -15.64 -3.78 -8.08
N ILE A 184 -15.64 -5.09 -7.85
CA ILE A 184 -15.82 -5.66 -6.49
C ILE A 184 -14.70 -5.14 -5.59
N THR A 185 -13.45 -5.26 -6.04
CA THR A 185 -12.28 -4.82 -5.28
C THR A 185 -12.34 -3.32 -4.97
N GLY A 186 -12.68 -2.48 -5.96
CA GLY A 186 -12.74 -1.04 -5.78
C GLY A 186 -13.87 -0.60 -4.84
N ILE A 187 -15.05 -1.22 -4.94
CA ILE A 187 -16.15 -0.94 -4.01
C ILE A 187 -15.77 -1.36 -2.58
N LEU A 188 -15.18 -2.55 -2.41
CA LEU A 188 -14.71 -3.00 -1.09
C LEU A 188 -13.64 -2.07 -0.53
N GLN A 189 -12.76 -1.54 -1.38
CA GLN A 189 -11.73 -0.57 -0.99
C GLN A 189 -12.36 0.75 -0.53
N ILE A 190 -13.33 1.29 -1.27
CA ILE A 190 -14.06 2.49 -0.84
C ILE A 190 -14.73 2.26 0.53
N LEU A 191 -15.47 1.16 0.69
CA LEU A 191 -16.16 0.86 1.94
C LEU A 191 -15.19 0.67 3.10
N GLY A 192 -14.13 -0.14 2.92
CA GLY A 192 -13.14 -0.40 3.96
C GLY A 192 -12.41 0.86 4.43
N TYR A 193 -12.00 1.73 3.49
CA TYR A 193 -11.26 2.94 3.83
C TYR A 193 -12.15 4.08 4.36
N LEU A 194 -13.44 4.16 3.98
CA LEU A 194 -14.39 5.08 4.63
C LEU A 194 -14.73 4.64 6.06
N LEU A 195 -14.85 3.33 6.30
CA LEU A 195 -14.99 2.80 7.66
C LEU A 195 -13.73 3.11 8.49
N SER A 196 -12.54 2.89 7.91
CA SER A 196 -11.26 3.20 8.57
C SER A 196 -11.15 4.67 8.93
N TRP A 197 -11.59 5.57 8.05
CA TRP A 197 -11.68 7.00 8.34
C TRP A 197 -12.59 7.29 9.55
N THR A 198 -13.74 6.64 9.62
CA THR A 198 -14.68 6.83 10.74
C THR A 198 -14.06 6.39 12.07
N PHE A 199 -13.34 5.26 12.09
CA PHE A 199 -12.61 4.81 13.28
C PHE A 199 -11.45 5.73 13.65
N LEU A 200 -10.71 6.23 12.65
CA LEU A 200 -9.64 7.21 12.85
C LEU A 200 -10.17 8.48 13.55
N MET A 201 -11.33 9.00 13.12
CA MET A 201 -11.96 10.17 13.74
C MET A 201 -12.44 9.91 15.19
N GLN A 202 -12.58 8.65 15.59
CA GLN A 202 -12.89 8.25 16.97
C GLN A 202 -11.63 7.93 17.80
N GLY A 203 -10.43 8.14 17.25
CA GLY A 203 -9.16 7.79 17.89
C GLY A 203 -8.96 6.27 18.01
N LYS A 204 -9.58 5.47 17.14
CA LYS A 204 -9.48 4.00 17.15
C LYS A 204 -8.77 3.49 15.90
N GLN A 205 -7.79 2.63 16.10
CA GLN A 205 -7.06 1.88 15.08
C GLN A 205 -7.61 0.45 15.06
N ASN A 206 -8.72 0.20 14.36
CA ASN A 206 -9.31 -1.15 14.43
C ASN A 206 -10.04 -1.54 13.15
N MET A 207 -9.32 -1.85 12.05
CA MET A 207 -9.81 -2.58 10.86
C MET A 207 -8.66 -3.17 9.99
N HIS A 208 -7.58 -3.65 10.61
CA HIS A 208 -6.40 -4.16 9.87
C HIS A 208 -6.76 -5.30 8.91
N ASP A 209 -7.42 -6.35 9.41
CA ASP A 209 -7.64 -7.60 8.67
C ASP A 209 -8.53 -7.45 7.42
N ILE A 210 -9.59 -6.63 7.47
CA ILE A 210 -10.49 -6.43 6.33
C ILE A 210 -9.78 -5.63 5.23
N ASN A 211 -9.03 -4.60 5.59
CA ASN A 211 -8.29 -3.80 4.62
C ASN A 211 -7.15 -4.60 3.97
N GLU A 212 -6.51 -5.50 4.72
CA GLU A 212 -5.51 -6.41 4.18
C GLU A 212 -6.09 -7.39 3.16
N LEU A 213 -7.26 -7.97 3.45
CA LEU A 213 -7.95 -8.86 2.51
C LEU A 213 -8.29 -8.14 1.21
N VAL A 214 -8.79 -6.90 1.30
CA VAL A 214 -9.08 -6.06 0.13
C VAL A 214 -7.79 -5.70 -0.61
N GLY A 215 -6.70 -5.43 0.12
CA GLY A 215 -5.37 -5.23 -0.44
C GLY A 215 -4.87 -6.44 -1.25
N LEU A 216 -5.14 -7.66 -0.77
CA LEU A 216 -4.79 -8.88 -1.52
C LEU A 216 -5.58 -9.00 -2.83
N LEU A 217 -6.88 -8.69 -2.81
CA LEU A 217 -7.70 -8.65 -4.03
C LEU A 217 -7.17 -7.64 -5.05
N PHE A 218 -6.72 -6.47 -4.57
CA PHE A 218 -6.08 -5.44 -5.40
C PHE A 218 -4.78 -5.95 -6.04
N VAL A 219 -3.92 -6.62 -5.27
CA VAL A 219 -2.70 -7.26 -5.77
C VAL A 219 -3.02 -8.33 -6.81
N ILE A 220 -4.04 -9.16 -6.60
CA ILE A 220 -4.50 -10.17 -7.58
C ILE A 220 -4.98 -9.50 -8.87
N TRP A 221 -5.71 -8.40 -8.77
CA TRP A 221 -6.15 -7.66 -9.95
C TRP A 221 -4.96 -7.11 -10.74
N ILE A 222 -3.96 -6.51 -10.05
CA ILE A 222 -2.70 -6.04 -10.65
C ILE A 222 -1.95 -7.20 -11.31
N LEU A 223 -1.89 -8.37 -10.68
CA LEU A 223 -1.24 -9.55 -11.24
C LEU A 223 -1.87 -9.95 -12.58
N ILE A 224 -3.19 -10.08 -12.62
CA ILE A 224 -3.91 -10.54 -13.81
C ILE A 224 -3.77 -9.54 -14.96
N ILE A 225 -3.92 -8.23 -14.70
CA ILE A 225 -3.77 -7.21 -15.74
C ILE A 225 -2.32 -7.17 -16.25
N SER A 226 -1.34 -7.29 -15.36
CA SER A 226 0.09 -7.27 -15.70
C SER A 226 0.49 -8.46 -16.58
N ILE A 227 0.04 -9.67 -16.23
CA ILE A 227 0.23 -10.88 -17.07
C ILE A 227 -0.37 -10.66 -18.46
N LYS A 228 -1.57 -10.08 -18.55
CA LYS A 228 -2.21 -9.77 -19.84
C LYS A 228 -1.42 -8.74 -20.64
N MET A 229 -0.84 -7.72 -19.99
CA MET A 229 0.00 -6.71 -20.63
C MET A 229 1.29 -7.31 -21.19
N VAL A 230 1.98 -8.16 -20.41
CA VAL A 230 3.21 -8.85 -20.85
C VAL A 230 2.94 -9.78 -22.03
N ARG A 231 1.84 -10.54 -21.97
CA ARG A 231 1.45 -11.48 -23.04
C ARG A 231 0.87 -10.79 -24.28
N GLY A 232 0.69 -9.48 -24.28
CA GLY A 232 0.02 -8.75 -25.37
C GLY A 232 -1.47 -9.05 -25.52
N LYS A 233 -2.06 -9.83 -24.60
CA LYS A 233 -3.46 -10.27 -24.62
C LYS A 233 -4.47 -9.20 -24.18
N LEU A 234 -3.99 -8.01 -23.83
CA LEU A 234 -4.84 -6.81 -23.77
C LEU A 234 -5.05 -6.23 -25.16
N ILE A 235 -4.07 -6.31 -26.06
CA ILE A 235 -4.12 -5.65 -27.37
C ILE A 235 -4.78 -6.56 -28.43
N ALA A 236 -4.65 -7.88 -28.28
CA ALA A 236 -5.15 -8.88 -29.23
C ALA A 236 -6.67 -9.10 -29.16
#